data_AF-A0A349MID6-F1
#
_entry.id   AF-A0A349MID6-F1
#
_cell.length_a   1.000
_cell.length_b   1.000
_cell.length_c   1.000
_cell.angle_alpha   90.00
_cell.angle_beta   90.00
_cell.angle_gamma   90.00
#
_symmetry.space_group_name_H-M   'P 1'
#
loop_
_entity.id
_entity.type
_entity.pdbx_description
1 polymer ?
#
loop_
_entity_poly.entity_id
_entity_poly.type
_entity_poly.pdbx_seq_one_letter_code
_entity_poly.pdbx_strand_id
1 'polypeptide(L)'
;HGATVWRVPDEFLALVDAEEGWRPYLLNFRYTVLDLGQIDDRQLSRQPNLRAWLLAAKYATRDGQQIQVKELLVEALVGVSYEDFRFLMRYVVETYRSYDERMVREIIRRVRPEEEMTMMSLFAQEMITKGKQEGRQEGRQEGRQEGRQEGEAALLLRLLQRRFGTVPTWANGKIANADLPTLEAWSLRFVDAQSLDEVFAVRM
;
A
#
# COMPACT_ATOMS: atom_id res chain seq x y z
N HIS A 1 2.83 17.31 -0.61
CA HIS A 1 4.29 17.09 -0.72
C HIS A 1 4.50 16.10 -1.84
N GLY A 2 5.30 16.45 -2.83
CA GLY A 2 5.53 15.62 -4.01
C GLY A 2 6.87 15.94 -4.65
N ALA A 3 7.38 15.02 -5.45
CA ALA A 3 8.59 15.22 -6.23
C ALA A 3 8.40 16.27 -7.34
N THR A 4 7.16 16.54 -7.74
CA THR A 4 6.79 17.47 -8.82
C THR A 4 5.93 18.61 -8.31
N VAL A 5 5.92 19.71 -9.07
CA VAL A 5 5.06 20.87 -8.84
C VAL A 5 3.59 20.43 -8.87
N TRP A 6 2.80 20.96 -7.94
CA TRP A 6 1.36 20.69 -7.89
C TRP A 6 0.65 21.18 -9.17
N ARG A 7 -0.12 20.29 -9.81
CA ARG A 7 -0.85 20.59 -11.06
C ARG A 7 -2.35 20.32 -10.98
N VAL A 8 -2.84 19.89 -9.81
CA VAL A 8 -4.26 19.57 -9.62
C VAL A 8 -5.01 20.86 -9.28
N PRO A 9 -6.20 21.12 -9.86
CA PRO A 9 -6.97 22.31 -9.53
C PRO A 9 -7.29 22.39 -8.03
N ASP A 10 -7.30 23.59 -7.49
CA ASP A 10 -7.63 23.91 -6.10
C ASP A 10 -9.15 23.99 -5.83
N GLU A 11 -9.95 23.47 -6.77
CA GLU A 11 -11.40 23.39 -6.71
C GLU A 11 -11.85 21.94 -6.41
N PHE A 12 -12.73 21.78 -5.43
CA PHE A 12 -13.21 20.46 -5.02
C PHE A 12 -13.86 19.69 -6.17
N LEU A 13 -14.65 20.36 -7.01
CA LEU A 13 -15.37 19.69 -8.10
C LEU A 13 -14.44 19.06 -9.15
N ALA A 14 -13.21 19.57 -9.30
CA ALA A 14 -12.20 18.99 -10.18
C ALA A 14 -11.66 17.64 -9.69
N LEU A 15 -11.92 17.28 -8.43
CA LEU A 15 -11.51 16.02 -7.81
C LEU A 15 -12.63 14.97 -7.79
N VAL A 16 -13.84 15.33 -8.20
CA VAL A 16 -15.02 14.46 -8.10
C VAL A 16 -15.30 13.85 -9.48
N ASP A 17 -15.26 12.52 -9.54
CA ASP A 17 -15.75 11.77 -10.69
C ASP A 17 -17.28 11.63 -10.59
N ALA A 18 -18.01 12.43 -11.36
CA ALA A 18 -19.47 12.44 -11.39
C ALA A 18 -20.01 12.74 -12.79
N GLU A 19 -21.18 12.18 -13.12
CA GLU A 19 -21.83 12.43 -14.40
C GLU A 19 -22.18 13.91 -14.56
N GLU A 20 -22.13 14.40 -15.80
CA GLU A 20 -22.22 15.83 -16.11
C GLU A 20 -23.55 16.47 -15.64
N GLY A 21 -24.65 15.70 -15.65
CA GLY A 21 -25.97 16.15 -15.19
C GLY A 21 -26.05 16.46 -13.70
N TRP A 22 -25.16 15.91 -12.87
CA TRP A 22 -25.13 16.16 -11.43
C TRP A 22 -24.33 17.40 -11.05
N ARG A 23 -23.47 17.92 -11.93
CA ARG A 23 -22.54 19.03 -11.64
C ARG A 23 -23.19 20.26 -10.99
N PRO A 24 -24.39 20.73 -11.38
CA PRO A 24 -25.03 21.89 -10.74
C PRO A 24 -25.44 21.68 -9.28
N TYR A 25 -25.59 20.42 -8.85
CA TYR A 25 -26.02 20.04 -7.51
C TYR A 25 -24.86 19.68 -6.59
N LEU A 26 -23.64 19.57 -7.13
CA LEU A 26 -22.45 19.24 -6.36
C LEU A 26 -21.85 20.50 -5.72
N LEU A 27 -21.36 20.33 -4.49
CA LEU A 27 -20.62 21.38 -3.79
C LEU A 27 -19.33 21.69 -4.56
N ASN A 28 -19.02 22.96 -4.83
CA ASN A 28 -17.72 23.36 -5.35
C ASN A 28 -17.15 24.49 -4.49
N PHE A 29 -16.11 24.20 -3.73
CA PHE A 29 -15.37 25.17 -2.93
C PHE A 29 -13.89 25.14 -3.31
N ARG A 30 -13.21 26.25 -3.06
CA ARG A 30 -11.76 26.36 -3.21
C ARG A 30 -11.06 26.05 -1.90
N TYR A 31 -9.89 25.45 -1.99
CA TYR A 31 -9.05 25.14 -0.85
C TYR A 31 -7.61 25.59 -1.11
N THR A 32 -6.91 26.03 -0.07
CA THR A 32 -5.51 26.45 -0.20
C THR A 32 -4.59 25.24 -0.19
N VAL A 33 -3.77 25.10 -1.23
CA VAL A 33 -2.68 24.11 -1.26
C VAL A 33 -1.35 24.79 -0.99
N LEU A 34 -0.65 24.31 0.04
CA LEU A 34 0.72 24.74 0.32
C LEU A 34 1.72 23.78 -0.34
N ASP A 35 2.37 24.24 -1.41
CA ASP A 35 3.44 23.49 -2.06
C ASP A 35 4.77 23.67 -1.32
N LEU A 36 5.07 22.72 -0.42
CA LEU A 36 6.33 22.70 0.33
C LEU A 36 7.57 22.69 -0.58
N GLY A 37 7.44 22.22 -1.83
CA GLY A 37 8.54 22.17 -2.78
C GLY A 37 9.08 23.54 -3.18
N GLN A 38 8.26 24.58 -3.08
CA GLN A 38 8.61 25.96 -3.45
C GLN A 38 9.07 26.81 -2.27
N ILE A 39 8.92 26.31 -1.05
CA ILE A 39 9.29 27.02 0.17
C ILE A 39 10.70 26.63 0.57
N ASP A 40 11.54 27.61 0.88
CA ASP A 40 12.88 27.35 1.42
C ASP A 40 12.81 26.56 2.72
N ASP A 41 13.73 25.61 2.92
CA ASP A 41 13.70 24.69 4.05
C ASP A 41 13.72 25.40 5.41
N ARG A 42 14.42 26.53 5.53
CA ARG A 42 14.50 27.31 6.76
C ARG A 42 13.24 28.14 7.01
N GLN A 43 12.43 28.36 5.98
CA GLN A 43 11.20 29.16 6.03
C GLN A 43 9.93 28.32 6.19
N LEU A 44 10.05 26.98 6.22
CA LEU A 44 8.90 26.07 6.34
C LEU A 44 8.01 26.36 7.54
N SER A 45 8.59 26.70 8.70
CA SER A 45 7.85 27.19 9.86
C SER A 45 8.76 27.88 10.87
N ARG A 46 8.20 28.85 11.61
CA ARG A 46 8.87 29.46 12.78
C ARG A 46 8.80 28.57 14.02
N GLN A 47 7.84 27.64 14.07
CA GLN A 47 7.71 26.69 15.17
C GLN A 47 8.62 25.47 14.92
N PRO A 48 9.56 25.13 15.83
CA PRO A 48 10.53 24.05 15.62
C PRO A 48 9.89 22.70 15.27
N ASN A 49 8.90 22.25 16.05
CA ASN A 49 8.26 20.94 15.85
C ASN A 49 7.57 20.86 14.48
N LEU A 50 6.83 21.92 14.11
CA LEU A 50 6.17 21.97 12.80
C LEU A 50 7.20 22.06 11.66
N ARG A 51 8.30 22.79 11.84
CA ARG A 51 9.37 22.87 10.84
C ARG A 51 9.99 21.51 10.59
N ALA A 52 10.29 20.74 11.65
CA ALA A 52 10.83 19.38 11.52
C ALA A 52 9.87 18.45 10.77
N TRP A 53 8.57 18.50 11.09
CA TRP A 53 7.53 17.74 10.37
C TRP A 53 7.43 18.10 8.89
N LEU A 54 7.34 19.40 8.59
CA LEU A 54 7.22 19.86 7.20
C LEU A 54 8.48 19.53 6.40
N LEU A 55 9.66 19.61 7.03
CA LEU A 55 10.91 19.24 6.41
C LEU A 55 10.95 17.74 6.09
N ALA A 56 10.61 16.88 7.06
CA ALA A 56 10.54 15.44 6.85
C ALA A 56 9.52 15.08 5.74
N ALA A 57 8.32 15.66 5.78
CA ALA A 57 7.29 15.42 4.78
C ALA A 57 7.69 15.91 3.37
N LYS A 58 8.40 17.04 3.27
CA LYS A 58 8.87 17.60 1.99
C LYS A 58 9.78 16.63 1.24
N TYR A 59 10.65 15.91 1.96
CA TYR A 59 11.65 15.01 1.37
C TYR A 59 11.27 13.52 1.41
N ALA A 60 10.19 13.14 2.10
CA ALA A 60 9.70 11.76 2.18
C ALA A 60 9.47 11.11 0.81
N THR A 61 9.04 11.88 -0.22
CA THR A 61 8.80 11.38 -1.58
C THR A 61 9.95 11.65 -2.56
N ARG A 62 11.07 12.18 -2.07
CA ARG A 62 12.23 12.59 -2.86
C ARG A 62 13.41 11.66 -2.58
N ASP A 63 13.27 10.38 -2.94
CA ASP A 63 14.24 9.33 -2.62
C ASP A 63 15.70 9.73 -2.93
N GLY A 64 15.95 10.34 -4.08
CA GLY A 64 17.29 10.82 -4.47
C GLY A 64 17.86 11.98 -3.64
N GLN A 65 17.07 12.58 -2.74
CA GLN A 65 17.45 13.73 -1.90
C GLN A 65 17.43 13.47 -0.40
N GLN A 66 16.88 12.33 0.04
CA GLN A 66 16.72 11.99 1.46
C GLN A 66 18.04 12.03 2.24
N ILE A 67 19.14 11.51 1.67
CA ILE A 67 20.45 11.50 2.33
C ILE A 67 21.01 12.92 2.49
N GLN A 68 20.79 13.80 1.51
CA GLN A 68 21.37 15.15 1.53
C GLN A 68 20.71 16.05 2.58
N VAL A 69 19.44 15.79 2.93
CA VAL A 69 18.74 16.56 3.97
C VAL A 69 19.06 16.09 5.40
N LYS A 70 19.88 15.04 5.58
CA LYS A 70 20.18 14.48 6.92
C LYS A 70 20.62 15.55 7.93
N GLU A 71 21.58 16.39 7.56
CA GLU A 71 22.13 17.41 8.47
C GLU A 71 21.06 18.46 8.86
N LEU A 72 20.25 18.87 7.90
CA LEU A 72 19.17 19.83 8.14
C LEU A 72 18.04 19.22 8.98
N LEU A 73 17.77 17.92 8.81
CA LEU A 73 16.82 17.18 9.63
C LEU A 73 17.32 17.06 11.06
N VAL A 74 18.60 16.72 11.27
CA VAL A 74 19.22 16.71 12.62
C VAL A 74 19.08 18.08 13.28
N GLU A 75 19.42 19.17 12.58
CA GLU A 75 19.27 20.55 13.09
C GLU A 75 17.81 20.85 13.47
N ALA A 76 16.85 20.48 12.61
CA ALA A 76 15.43 20.73 12.86
C ALA A 76 14.86 19.94 14.04
N LEU A 77 15.43 18.77 14.35
CA LEU A 77 15.00 17.89 15.44
C LEU A 77 15.54 18.32 16.81
N VAL A 78 16.59 19.15 16.87
CA VAL A 78 17.12 19.67 18.14
C VAL A 78 16.06 20.52 18.84
N GLY A 79 15.79 20.20 20.11
CA GLY A 79 14.83 20.92 20.96
C GLY A 79 13.36 20.54 20.74
N VAL A 80 13.06 19.62 19.82
CA VAL A 80 11.73 19.01 19.68
C VAL A 80 11.43 18.15 20.92
N SER A 81 10.17 18.09 21.36
CA SER A 81 9.74 17.24 22.49
C SER A 81 10.10 15.77 22.25
N TYR A 82 10.20 14.95 23.30
CA TYR A 82 10.53 13.53 23.13
C TYR A 82 9.46 12.81 22.31
N GLU A 83 8.19 13.06 22.62
CA GLU A 83 7.05 12.47 21.94
C GLU A 83 7.06 12.82 20.45
N ASP A 84 7.21 14.10 20.11
CA ASP A 84 7.25 14.56 18.71
C ASP A 84 8.49 14.01 18.00
N PHE A 85 9.65 13.98 18.65
CA PHE A 85 10.86 13.39 18.10
C PHE A 85 10.67 11.91 17.78
N ARG A 86 10.06 11.15 18.70
CA ARG A 86 9.76 9.73 18.51
C ARG A 86 8.81 9.52 17.32
N PHE A 87 7.75 10.31 17.21
CA PHE A 87 6.82 10.22 16.09
C PHE A 87 7.47 10.61 14.75
N LEU A 88 8.28 11.65 14.73
CA LEU A 88 9.06 12.07 13.56
C LEU A 88 10.04 11.00 13.10
N MET A 89 10.80 10.44 14.03
CA MET A 89 11.76 9.38 13.71
C MET A 89 11.07 8.13 13.20
N ARG A 90 9.92 7.76 13.75
CA ARG A 90 9.10 6.67 13.20
C ARG A 90 8.67 6.97 11.76
N TYR A 91 8.17 8.18 11.50
CA TYR A 91 7.80 8.59 10.14
C TYR A 91 8.99 8.52 9.16
N VAL A 92 10.17 8.98 9.59
CA VAL A 92 11.41 8.89 8.79
C VAL A 92 11.77 7.44 8.51
N VAL A 93 11.78 6.55 9.52
CA VAL A 93 12.07 5.11 9.33
C VAL A 93 11.09 4.46 8.35
N GLU A 94 9.81 4.83 8.40
CA GLU A 94 8.78 4.26 7.53
C GLU A 94 8.81 4.80 6.09
N THR A 95 9.29 6.04 5.87
CA THR A 95 9.18 6.72 4.57
C THR A 95 10.52 6.92 3.86
N TYR A 96 11.64 6.99 4.59
CA TYR A 96 12.96 7.24 4.01
C TYR A 96 13.66 5.93 3.67
N ARG A 97 13.41 5.44 2.45
CA ARG A 97 13.97 4.17 1.95
C ARG A 97 15.50 4.16 1.87
N SER A 98 16.12 5.33 1.75
CA SER A 98 17.58 5.46 1.72
C SER A 98 18.25 5.49 3.09
N TYR A 99 17.47 5.48 4.20
CA TYR A 99 18.01 5.52 5.55
C TYR A 99 18.14 4.10 6.08
N ASP A 100 19.37 3.67 6.33
CA ASP A 100 19.65 2.40 6.99
C ASP A 100 19.69 2.55 8.53
N GLU A 101 19.85 1.43 9.23
CA GLU A 101 19.93 1.41 10.69
C GLU A 101 21.05 2.33 11.22
N ARG A 102 22.18 2.39 10.52
CA ARG A 102 23.34 3.19 10.93
C ARG A 102 23.01 4.68 10.89
N MET A 103 22.35 5.13 9.83
CA MET A 103 21.95 6.52 9.66
C MET A 103 20.89 6.93 10.69
N VAL A 104 19.87 6.09 10.90
CA VAL A 104 18.83 6.33 11.92
C VAL A 104 19.47 6.42 13.31
N ARG A 105 20.35 5.47 13.65
CA ARG A 105 21.09 5.48 14.91
C ARG A 105 21.94 6.74 15.07
N GLU A 106 22.63 7.16 14.01
CA GLU A 106 23.44 8.38 14.02
C GLU A 106 22.59 9.63 14.33
N ILE A 107 21.42 9.76 13.71
CA ILE A 107 20.48 10.87 13.96
C ILE A 107 20.04 10.86 15.43
N ILE A 108 19.59 9.71 15.94
CA ILE A 108 19.13 9.60 17.33
C ILE A 108 20.26 9.95 18.29
N ARG A 109 21.46 9.40 18.10
CA ARG A 109 22.62 9.68 18.94
C ARG A 109 23.01 11.15 18.96
N ARG A 110 22.85 11.86 17.84
CA ARG A 110 23.19 13.30 17.73
C ARG A 110 22.13 14.19 18.38
N VAL A 111 20.86 13.80 18.34
CA VAL A 111 19.76 14.63 18.85
C VAL A 111 19.42 14.32 20.31
N ARG A 112 19.38 13.03 20.67
CA ARG A 112 18.99 12.47 21.98
C ARG A 112 19.79 11.20 22.30
N PRO A 113 21.09 11.31 22.63
CA PRO A 113 21.95 10.16 22.90
C PRO A 113 21.43 9.25 24.01
N GLU A 114 20.74 9.81 25.01
CA GLU A 114 20.12 9.10 26.12
C GLU A 114 19.00 8.14 25.70
N GLU A 115 18.37 8.37 24.54
CA GLU A 115 17.26 7.59 24.02
C GLU A 115 17.67 6.57 22.95
N GLU A 116 18.97 6.51 22.57
CA GLU A 116 19.45 5.66 21.47
C GLU A 116 19.03 4.20 21.65
N MET A 117 19.37 3.60 22.78
CA MET A 117 19.08 2.18 23.04
C MET A 117 17.58 1.89 23.04
N THR A 118 16.80 2.75 23.72
CA THR A 118 15.34 2.61 23.84
C THR A 118 14.66 2.71 22.49
N MET A 119 14.99 3.73 21.70
CA MET A 119 14.37 3.97 20.40
C MET A 119 14.77 2.93 19.37
N MET A 120 16.05 2.55 19.30
CA MET A 120 16.50 1.51 18.38
C MET A 120 15.83 0.15 18.68
N SER A 121 15.69 -0.20 19.95
CA SER A 121 14.97 -1.40 20.37
C SER A 121 13.49 -1.34 19.98
N LEU A 122 12.83 -0.20 20.23
CA LEU A 122 11.43 0.01 19.87
C LEU A 122 11.20 -0.13 18.36
N PHE A 123 12.01 0.53 17.53
CA PHE A 123 11.87 0.46 16.08
C PHE A 123 12.15 -0.94 15.53
N ALA A 124 13.13 -1.65 16.07
CA ALA A 124 13.37 -3.04 15.70
C ALA A 124 12.15 -3.93 16.02
N GLN A 125 11.56 -3.77 17.20
CA GLN A 125 10.39 -4.55 17.61
C GLN A 125 9.14 -4.21 16.77
N GLU A 126 8.92 -2.93 16.45
CA GLU A 126 7.82 -2.47 15.59
C GLU A 126 7.97 -3.05 14.17
N MET A 127 9.17 -3.00 13.59
CA MET A 127 9.45 -3.56 12.25
C MET A 127 9.23 -5.08 12.20
N ILE A 128 9.70 -5.81 13.21
CA ILE A 128 9.47 -7.27 13.29
C ILE A 128 7.98 -7.58 13.43
N THR A 129 7.28 -6.83 14.27
CA THR A 129 5.83 -7.02 14.49
C THR A 129 5.05 -6.76 13.22
N LYS A 130 5.35 -5.65 12.53
CA LYS A 130 4.71 -5.26 11.28
C LYS A 130 4.97 -6.30 10.18
N GLY A 131 6.21 -6.71 9.97
CA GLY A 131 6.55 -7.73 8.98
C GLY A 131 5.88 -9.09 9.25
N LYS A 132 5.76 -9.49 10.53
CA LYS A 132 4.99 -10.70 10.90
C LYS A 132 3.50 -10.56 10.62
N GLN A 133 2.93 -9.37 10.82
CA GLN A 133 1.51 -9.11 10.55
C GLN A 133 1.24 -9.11 9.05
N GLU A 134 2.06 -8.42 8.26
CA GLU A 134 1.97 -8.37 6.79
C GLU A 134 2.10 -9.77 6.20
N GLY A 135 3.14 -10.52 6.53
CA GLY A 135 3.30 -11.90 6.02
C GLY A 135 2.18 -12.85 6.44
N ARG A 136 1.60 -12.68 7.65
CA ARG A 136 0.41 -13.45 8.06
C ARG A 136 -0.87 -13.03 7.34
N GLN A 137 -0.96 -11.80 6.86
CA GLN A 137 -2.10 -11.33 6.08
C GLN A 137 -1.98 -11.83 4.65
N GLU A 138 -0.82 -11.67 4.02
CA GLU A 138 -0.52 -12.17 2.67
C GLU A 138 -0.76 -13.68 2.59
N GLY A 139 -0.12 -14.48 3.46
CA GLY A 139 -0.31 -15.93 3.45
C GLY A 139 -1.75 -16.38 3.76
N ARG A 140 -2.53 -15.58 4.49
CA ARG A 140 -3.97 -15.83 4.68
C ARG A 140 -4.79 -15.48 3.45
N GLN A 141 -4.40 -14.48 2.68
CA GLN A 141 -5.08 -14.12 1.44
C GLN A 141 -4.78 -15.16 0.35
N GLU A 142 -3.52 -15.50 0.16
CA GLU A 142 -3.07 -16.53 -0.78
C GLU A 142 -3.73 -17.88 -0.47
N GLY A 143 -3.61 -18.38 0.77
CA GLY A 143 -4.21 -19.67 1.14
C GLY A 143 -5.74 -19.70 1.04
N ARG A 144 -6.44 -18.56 1.19
CA ARG A 144 -7.89 -18.49 0.93
C ARG A 144 -8.19 -18.53 -0.57
N GLN A 145 -7.38 -17.88 -1.40
CA GLN A 145 -7.57 -17.88 -2.84
C GLN A 145 -7.31 -19.26 -3.43
N GLU A 146 -6.19 -19.89 -3.07
CA GLU A 146 -5.84 -21.25 -3.45
C GLU A 146 -6.92 -22.24 -2.96
N GLY A 147 -7.29 -22.17 -1.69
CA GLY A 147 -8.31 -23.06 -1.13
C GLY A 147 -9.70 -22.91 -1.78
N ARG A 148 -10.06 -21.71 -2.26
CA ARG A 148 -11.30 -21.51 -3.04
C ARG A 148 -11.18 -22.15 -4.42
N GLN A 149 -10.08 -21.91 -5.12
CA GLN A 149 -9.84 -22.47 -6.45
C GLN A 149 -9.81 -24.00 -6.43
N GLU A 150 -9.06 -24.59 -5.50
CA GLU A 150 -9.02 -26.04 -5.29
C GLU A 150 -10.40 -26.60 -4.92
N GLY A 151 -11.14 -25.89 -4.07
CA GLY A 151 -12.49 -26.27 -3.67
C GLY A 151 -13.48 -26.29 -4.84
N GLU A 152 -13.48 -25.25 -5.67
CA GLU A 152 -14.33 -25.17 -6.86
C GLU A 152 -13.93 -26.19 -7.92
N ALA A 153 -12.64 -26.37 -8.18
CA ALA A 153 -12.13 -27.39 -9.08
C ALA A 153 -12.57 -28.79 -8.63
N ALA A 154 -12.42 -29.12 -7.35
CA ALA A 154 -12.82 -30.41 -6.79
C ALA A 154 -14.35 -30.60 -6.86
N LEU A 155 -15.13 -29.56 -6.59
CA LEU A 155 -16.59 -29.61 -6.67
C LEU A 155 -17.06 -29.82 -8.11
N LEU A 156 -16.57 -29.03 -9.06
CA LEU A 156 -16.90 -29.14 -10.48
C LEU A 156 -16.54 -30.54 -11.01
N LEU A 157 -15.36 -31.05 -10.67
CA LEU A 157 -14.96 -32.40 -11.05
C LEU A 157 -15.94 -33.47 -10.53
N ARG A 158 -16.35 -33.40 -9.26
CA ARG A 158 -17.33 -34.35 -8.69
C ARG A 158 -18.69 -34.24 -9.38
N LEU A 159 -19.13 -33.04 -9.73
CA LEU A 159 -20.38 -32.81 -10.45
C LEU A 159 -20.33 -33.38 -11.86
N LEU A 160 -19.25 -33.16 -12.59
CA LEU A 160 -19.02 -33.73 -13.92
C LEU A 160 -18.96 -35.25 -13.88
N GLN A 161 -18.27 -35.81 -12.88
CA GLN A 161 -18.22 -37.27 -12.68
C GLN A 161 -19.60 -37.86 -12.43
N ARG A 162 -20.44 -37.17 -11.65
CA ARG A 162 -21.79 -37.62 -11.33
C ARG A 162 -22.73 -37.57 -12.52
N ARG A 163 -22.63 -36.55 -13.39
CA ARG A 163 -23.52 -36.37 -14.56
C ARG A 163 -23.06 -37.16 -15.77
N PHE A 164 -21.76 -37.14 -16.08
CA PHE A 164 -21.20 -37.65 -17.32
C PHE A 164 -20.39 -38.95 -17.15
N GLY A 165 -20.22 -39.44 -15.92
CA GLY A 165 -19.45 -40.65 -15.64
C GLY A 165 -17.94 -40.37 -15.60
N THR A 166 -17.13 -41.24 -16.18
CA THR A 166 -15.67 -41.09 -16.14
C THR A 166 -15.23 -39.81 -16.87
N VAL A 167 -14.64 -38.86 -16.14
CA VAL A 167 -14.08 -37.63 -16.71
C VAL A 167 -12.71 -37.93 -17.34
N PRO A 168 -12.51 -37.66 -18.64
CA PRO A 168 -11.22 -37.88 -19.31
C PRO A 168 -10.07 -37.06 -18.70
N THR A 169 -8.84 -37.54 -18.86
CA THR A 169 -7.63 -36.89 -18.35
C THR A 169 -7.44 -35.46 -18.86
N TRP A 170 -7.83 -35.18 -20.11
CA TRP A 170 -7.76 -33.84 -20.69
C TRP A 170 -8.67 -32.84 -19.96
N ALA A 171 -9.85 -33.28 -19.50
CA ALA A 171 -10.81 -32.44 -18.78
C ALA A 171 -10.33 -32.21 -17.33
N ASN A 172 -9.79 -33.23 -16.68
CA ASN A 172 -9.15 -33.08 -15.37
C ASN A 172 -8.00 -32.07 -15.41
N GLY A 173 -7.16 -32.13 -16.45
CA GLY A 173 -6.07 -31.18 -16.65
C GLY A 173 -6.56 -29.73 -16.82
N LYS A 174 -7.70 -29.53 -17.51
CA LYS A 174 -8.32 -28.21 -17.63
C LYS A 174 -8.84 -27.68 -16.29
N ILE A 175 -9.54 -28.52 -15.52
CA ILE A 175 -10.08 -28.14 -14.20
C ILE A 175 -8.97 -27.82 -13.20
N ALA A 176 -7.91 -28.64 -13.15
CA ALA A 176 -6.82 -28.45 -12.20
C ALA A 176 -6.01 -27.17 -12.44
N ASN A 177 -5.95 -26.66 -13.67
CA ASN A 177 -5.15 -25.49 -14.03
C ASN A 177 -6.00 -24.23 -14.30
N ALA A 178 -7.32 -24.31 -14.15
CA ALA A 178 -8.20 -23.16 -14.38
C ALA A 178 -8.17 -22.21 -13.20
N ASP A 179 -8.20 -20.90 -13.49
CA ASP A 179 -8.39 -19.87 -12.49
C ASP A 179 -9.84 -19.84 -11.98
N LEU A 180 -10.06 -19.15 -10.86
CA LEU A 180 -11.37 -19.08 -10.21
C LEU A 180 -12.47 -18.58 -11.16
N PRO A 181 -12.30 -17.49 -11.94
CA PRO A 181 -13.34 -17.04 -12.87
C PRO A 181 -13.70 -18.07 -13.95
N THR A 182 -12.71 -18.83 -14.43
CA THR A 182 -12.96 -19.90 -15.40
C THR A 182 -13.74 -21.06 -14.77
N LEU A 183 -13.40 -21.45 -13.55
CA LEU A 183 -14.12 -22.50 -12.80
C LEU A 183 -15.57 -22.10 -12.50
N GLU A 184 -15.82 -20.85 -12.11
CA GLU A 184 -17.17 -20.31 -11.92
C GLU A 184 -17.97 -20.36 -13.23
N ALA A 185 -17.36 -19.94 -14.34
CA ALA A 185 -18.01 -19.95 -15.65
C ALA A 185 -18.36 -21.37 -16.13
N TRP A 186 -17.47 -22.35 -15.90
CA TRP A 186 -17.76 -23.76 -16.17
C TRP A 186 -18.85 -24.32 -15.26
N SER A 187 -18.87 -23.92 -13.99
CA SER A 187 -19.89 -24.33 -13.04
C SER A 187 -21.29 -23.83 -13.42
N LEU A 188 -21.40 -22.61 -13.95
CA LEU A 188 -22.66 -22.09 -14.50
C LEU A 188 -23.07 -22.83 -15.78
N ARG A 189 -22.13 -23.08 -16.70
CA ARG A 189 -22.42 -23.83 -17.94
C ARG A 189 -22.81 -25.28 -17.69
N PHE A 190 -22.24 -25.89 -16.65
CA PHE A 190 -22.54 -27.27 -16.25
C PHE A 190 -24.04 -27.51 -16.03
N VAL A 191 -24.81 -26.49 -15.62
CA VAL A 191 -26.25 -26.63 -15.37
C VAL A 191 -26.98 -27.07 -16.63
N ASP A 192 -26.74 -26.40 -17.76
CA ASP A 192 -27.50 -26.61 -19.00
C ASP A 192 -26.80 -27.55 -20.00
N ALA A 193 -25.47 -27.68 -19.91
CA ALA A 193 -24.65 -28.43 -20.86
C ALA A 193 -25.01 -29.93 -20.94
N GLN A 194 -25.11 -30.47 -22.16
CA GLN A 194 -25.39 -31.89 -22.44
C GLN A 194 -24.12 -32.73 -22.60
N SER A 195 -22.94 -32.10 -22.68
CA SER A 195 -21.65 -32.77 -22.85
C SER A 195 -20.51 -32.02 -22.16
N LEU A 196 -19.38 -32.69 -21.96
CA LEU A 196 -18.17 -32.05 -21.44
C LEU A 196 -17.67 -30.92 -22.36
N ASP A 197 -17.79 -31.09 -23.68
CA ASP A 197 -17.35 -30.07 -24.64
C ASP A 197 -18.14 -28.77 -24.50
N GLU A 198 -19.44 -28.85 -24.22
CA GLU A 198 -20.29 -27.67 -23.95
C GLU A 198 -19.91 -26.96 -22.65
N VAL A 199 -19.52 -27.70 -21.60
CA VAL A 199 -19.03 -27.11 -20.35
C VAL A 199 -17.75 -26.33 -20.59
N PHE A 200 -16.79 -26.91 -21.33
CA PHE A 200 -15.48 -26.33 -21.56
C PHE A 200 -15.39 -25.40 -22.77
N ALA A 201 -16.50 -25.15 -23.47
CA ALA A 201 -16.54 -24.26 -24.63
C ALA A 201 -16.07 -22.84 -24.25
N VAL A 202 -15.24 -22.23 -25.11
CA VAL A 202 -14.82 -20.83 -24.97
C VAL A 202 -15.87 -19.97 -25.67
N ARG A 203 -16.47 -19.00 -24.98
CA ARG A 203 -17.23 -17.95 -25.67
C ARG A 203 -16.23 -17.07 -26.41
N MET A 204 -16.38 -16.94 -27.73
CA MET A 204 -15.79 -15.83 -28.49
C MET A 204 -16.43 -14.51 -28.06
#